data_AF-A0A6A5A0S1-F1
#
_entry.id   AF-A0A6A5A0S1-F1
#
_cell.length_a   1.000
_cell.length_b   1.000
_cell.length_c   1.000
_cell.angle_alpha   90.00
_cell.angle_beta   90.00
_cell.angle_gamma   90.00
#
_symmetry.space_group_name_H-M   'P 1'
#
loop_
_entity.id
_entity.type
_entity.pdbx_description
1 polymer ?
#
loop_
_entity_poly.entity_id
_entity_poly.type
_entity_poly.pdbx_seq_one_letter_code
_entity_poly.pdbx_strand_id
1 'polypeptide(L)'
;MIQNGDEFLVSDDTLKTIGIDTDRLLEQVARLQVDNDGNELEEVGGDCVELRSAVRAASLKAALPVAKNEVEEALQGMIDSAVHNGFPMAHVKCLRDVLSKHNIWRLKLDGLDPPAKVKPVKVTPKDGCAPYRYKERKQNLLERGS
;
A
#
# COMPACT_ATOMS: atom_id res chain seq x y z
N MET A 1 -3.35 -43.10 -8.64
CA MET A 1 -4.19 -41.93 -8.97
C MET A 1 -3.26 -40.82 -9.42
N ILE A 2 -3.33 -40.49 -10.70
CA ILE A 2 -2.53 -39.43 -11.32
C ILE A 2 -3.27 -38.10 -11.07
N GLN A 3 -2.55 -37.08 -10.62
CA GLN A 3 -2.82 -35.70 -10.99
C GLN A 3 -1.48 -35.07 -11.39
N ASN A 4 -1.05 -35.37 -12.61
CA ASN A 4 -0.14 -34.48 -13.31
C ASN A 4 -0.91 -33.16 -13.42
N GLY A 5 -0.37 -32.08 -12.83
CA GLY A 5 -0.96 -30.77 -12.96
C GLY A 5 -1.00 -30.41 -14.44
N ASP A 6 -2.21 -30.20 -14.98
CA ASP A 6 -2.38 -29.74 -16.35
C ASP A 6 -1.76 -28.34 -16.47
N GLU A 7 -0.57 -28.27 -17.07
CA GLU A 7 0.04 -27.02 -17.49
C GLU A 7 -0.76 -26.49 -18.68
N PHE A 8 -1.36 -25.31 -18.54
CA PHE A 8 -2.10 -24.65 -19.60
C PHE A 8 -1.29 -23.49 -20.19
N LEU A 9 -1.00 -23.57 -21.49
CA LEU A 9 -0.38 -22.46 -22.23
C LEU A 9 -1.47 -21.48 -22.67
N VAL A 10 -1.33 -20.22 -22.24
CA VAL A 10 -2.23 -19.13 -22.60
C VAL A 10 -1.61 -18.33 -23.74
N SER A 11 -2.39 -17.95 -24.75
CA SER A 11 -1.91 -17.11 -25.84
C SER A 11 -1.62 -15.67 -25.39
N ASP A 12 -0.71 -14.99 -26.08
CA ASP A 12 -0.36 -13.59 -25.83
C ASP A 12 -1.58 -12.66 -25.90
N ASP A 13 -2.46 -12.84 -26.89
CA ASP A 13 -3.71 -12.06 -27.00
C ASP A 13 -4.63 -12.23 -25.78
N THR A 14 -4.67 -13.44 -25.22
CA THR A 14 -5.48 -13.73 -24.02
C THR A 14 -4.87 -13.05 -22.80
N LEU A 15 -3.54 -13.08 -22.65
CA LEU A 15 -2.83 -12.36 -21.59
C LEU A 15 -3.05 -10.85 -21.70
N LYS A 16 -2.94 -10.29 -22.91
CA LYS A 16 -3.20 -8.86 -23.16
C LYS A 16 -4.65 -8.47 -22.87
N THR A 17 -5.60 -9.34 -23.18
CA THR A 17 -7.04 -9.13 -22.89
C THR A 17 -7.30 -9.04 -21.38
N ILE A 18 -6.59 -9.82 -20.56
CA ILE A 18 -6.68 -9.73 -19.10
C ILE A 18 -5.74 -8.66 -18.49
N GLY A 19 -5.09 -7.85 -19.34
CA GLY A 19 -4.25 -6.73 -18.93
C GLY A 19 -2.79 -7.09 -18.60
N ILE A 20 -2.35 -8.29 -18.94
CA ILE A 20 -0.97 -8.76 -18.76
C ILE A 20 -0.23 -8.59 -20.09
N ASP A 21 0.61 -7.57 -20.19
CA ASP A 21 1.46 -7.30 -21.35
C ASP A 21 2.92 -7.60 -20.97
N THR A 22 3.43 -8.76 -21.38
CA THR A 22 4.78 -9.24 -21.04
C THR A 22 5.87 -8.36 -21.62
N ASP A 23 5.66 -7.77 -22.80
CA ASP A 23 6.63 -6.90 -23.45
C ASP A 23 6.77 -5.59 -22.66
N ARG A 24 5.63 -5.00 -22.24
CA ARG A 24 5.62 -3.80 -21.39
C ARG A 24 6.24 -4.05 -20.01
N LEU A 25 6.07 -5.25 -19.46
CA LEU A 25 6.68 -5.64 -18.19
C LEU A 25 8.20 -5.79 -18.33
N LEU A 26 8.68 -6.43 -19.40
CA LEU A 26 10.10 -6.59 -19.67
C LEU A 26 10.79 -5.25 -19.98
N GLU A 27 10.12 -4.35 -20.69
CA GLU A 27 10.64 -3.00 -20.97
C GLU A 27 10.88 -2.21 -19.67
N GLN A 28 9.95 -2.27 -18.71
CA GLN A 28 10.12 -1.64 -17.40
C GLN A 28 11.33 -2.20 -16.66
N VAL A 29 11.54 -3.52 -16.70
CA VAL A 29 12.70 -4.18 -16.07
C VAL A 29 14.02 -3.78 -16.73
N ALA A 30 14.04 -3.60 -18.05
CA ALA A 30 15.23 -3.19 -18.78
C ALA A 30 15.63 -1.73 -18.46
N ARG A 31 14.67 -0.80 -18.42
CA ARG A 31 14.92 0.60 -18.05
C ARG A 31 15.52 0.73 -16.64
N LEU A 32 15.07 -0.10 -15.70
CA LEU A 32 15.58 -0.16 -14.33
C LEU A 32 17.05 -0.61 -14.21
N GLN A 33 17.60 -1.32 -15.20
CA GLN A 33 18.98 -1.83 -15.14
C GLN A 33 20.01 -0.89 -15.77
N VAL A 34 19.59 0.02 -16.66
CA VAL A 34 20.50 0.94 -17.38
C VAL A 34 20.99 2.09 -16.50
N ASP A 35 20.27 2.44 -15.43
CA ASP A 35 20.60 3.59 -14.57
C ASP A 35 21.58 3.26 -13.41
N ASN A 36 22.16 2.05 -13.36
CA ASN A 36 22.99 1.59 -12.23
C ASN A 36 24.47 1.28 -12.57
N ASP A 37 25.04 1.93 -13.58
CA ASP A 37 26.47 1.87 -13.85
C ASP A 37 27.20 3.06 -13.19
N GLY A 38 27.84 2.85 -12.03
CA GLY A 38 28.78 3.87 -11.50
C GLY A 38 29.28 3.73 -10.06
N ASN A 39 30.46 3.10 -9.94
CA ASN A 39 31.61 3.55 -9.13
C ASN A 39 31.80 3.12 -7.64
N GLU A 40 32.84 2.29 -7.48
CA GLU A 40 33.88 2.13 -6.44
C GLU A 40 33.98 3.04 -5.19
N LEU A 41 34.40 2.38 -4.08
CA LEU A 41 35.38 2.77 -3.04
C LEU A 41 35.00 3.81 -1.93
N GLU A 42 34.85 3.36 -0.68
CA GLU A 42 35.88 3.42 0.40
C GLU A 42 35.30 3.24 1.82
N GLU A 43 36.11 2.61 2.65
CA GLU A 43 35.99 2.39 4.09
C GLU A 43 36.30 3.66 4.88
N VAL A 44 35.43 4.11 5.80
CA VAL A 44 35.81 4.89 6.99
C VAL A 44 34.79 4.64 8.10
N GLY A 45 35.29 4.25 9.28
CA GLY A 45 34.51 4.06 10.50
C GLY A 45 34.26 5.34 11.30
N GLY A 46 33.65 5.17 12.47
CA GLY A 46 33.62 6.19 13.52
C GLY A 46 32.23 6.62 13.97
N ASP A 47 31.82 6.02 15.08
CA ASP A 47 31.17 6.66 16.24
C ASP A 47 29.73 7.23 16.17
N CYS A 48 29.03 6.92 17.26
CA CYS A 48 27.81 7.48 17.83
C CYS A 48 26.83 8.21 16.91
N VAL A 49 25.70 7.56 16.63
CA VAL A 49 24.45 8.28 16.34
C VAL A 49 23.54 8.20 17.57
N GLU A 50 23.50 9.31 18.29
CA GLU A 50 22.49 9.68 19.27
C GLU A 50 21.08 9.23 18.87
N LEU A 51 20.45 8.53 19.81
CA LEU A 51 19.03 8.55 20.13
C LEU A 51 18.19 9.56 19.32
N ARG A 52 17.77 9.19 18.09
CA ARG A 52 16.64 9.82 17.38
C ARG A 52 15.29 9.45 18.01
N SER A 53 15.19 9.50 19.35
CA SER A 53 13.94 9.29 20.09
C SER A 53 13.16 10.60 20.34
N ALA A 54 13.54 11.72 19.71
CA ALA A 54 12.93 13.02 20.01
C ALA A 54 12.21 13.73 18.84
N VAL A 55 12.04 13.09 17.66
CA VAL A 55 11.40 13.76 16.48
C VAL A 55 10.04 13.14 16.08
N ARG A 56 9.39 12.34 16.93
CA ARG A 56 8.00 11.90 16.67
C ARG A 56 6.95 12.46 17.62
N ALA A 57 7.33 13.24 18.63
CA ALA A 57 6.39 13.81 19.60
C ALA A 57 5.91 15.24 19.25
N ALA A 58 6.37 15.84 18.14
CA ALA A 58 6.07 17.23 17.80
C ALA A 58 5.43 17.43 16.41
N SER A 59 4.77 16.42 15.84
CA SER A 59 3.82 16.60 14.72
C SER A 59 2.39 16.30 15.15
N LEU A 60 2.00 16.85 16.31
CA LEU A 60 0.61 16.95 16.73
C LEU A 60 0.14 18.40 16.57
N LYS A 61 0.01 18.86 15.33
CA LYS A 61 -0.96 19.89 14.87
C LYS A 61 -0.62 20.35 13.46
N ALA A 62 -0.86 19.47 12.50
CA ALA A 62 -1.36 19.91 11.22
C ALA A 62 -2.40 18.87 10.83
N ALA A 63 -3.67 19.19 11.08
CA ALA A 63 -4.75 18.54 10.37
C ALA A 63 -4.55 18.91 8.90
N LEU A 64 -3.73 18.13 8.19
CA LEU A 64 -3.61 18.21 6.74
C LEU A 64 -5.01 17.91 6.19
N PRO A 65 -5.64 18.83 5.44
CA PRO A 65 -6.91 18.56 4.80
C PRO A 65 -6.64 17.67 3.59
N VAL A 66 -6.43 16.37 3.81
CA VAL A 66 -6.25 15.40 2.73
C VAL A 66 -7.51 14.53 2.60
N ALA A 67 -7.97 14.41 1.36
CA ALA A 67 -8.81 13.33 0.81
C ALA A 67 -10.31 13.23 1.14
N LYS A 68 -10.96 14.18 1.85
CA LYS A 68 -12.44 14.13 1.92
C LYS A 68 -13.10 14.34 0.55
N ASN A 69 -12.54 15.27 -0.22
CA ASN A 69 -12.95 15.60 -1.57
C ASN A 69 -12.91 14.38 -2.52
N GLU A 70 -11.74 13.74 -2.67
CA GLU A 70 -11.54 12.69 -3.68
C GLU A 70 -12.42 11.45 -3.46
N VAL A 71 -12.63 11.05 -2.20
CA VAL A 71 -13.50 9.92 -1.88
C VAL A 71 -14.96 10.27 -2.19
N GLU A 72 -15.39 11.51 -1.92
CA GLU A 72 -16.73 11.97 -2.27
C GLU A 72 -16.93 12.08 -3.78
N GLU A 73 -15.91 12.51 -4.52
CA GLU A 73 -15.92 12.55 -6.00
C GLU A 73 -16.02 11.14 -6.60
N ALA A 74 -15.22 10.20 -6.10
CA ALA A 74 -15.29 8.80 -6.52
C ALA A 74 -16.67 8.20 -6.22
N LEU A 75 -17.24 8.52 -5.06
CA LEU A 75 -18.57 8.08 -4.68
C LEU A 75 -19.66 8.68 -5.58
N GLN A 76 -19.52 9.95 -5.95
CA GLN A 76 -20.40 10.60 -6.89
C GLN A 76 -20.31 9.95 -8.28
N GLY A 77 -19.10 9.65 -8.76
CA GLY A 77 -18.91 8.92 -10.03
C GLY A 77 -19.56 7.54 -10.04
N MET A 78 -19.54 6.83 -8.91
CA MET A 78 -20.27 5.55 -8.76
C MET A 78 -21.79 5.74 -8.82
N ILE A 79 -22.32 6.79 -8.19
CA ILE A 79 -23.75 7.12 -8.22
C ILE A 79 -24.17 7.49 -9.65
N ASP A 80 -23.38 8.31 -10.35
CA ASP A 80 -23.66 8.74 -11.71
C ASP A 80 -23.65 7.54 -12.68
N SER A 81 -22.70 6.63 -12.51
CA SER A 81 -22.66 5.37 -13.26
C SER A 81 -23.89 4.50 -12.98
N ALA A 82 -24.31 4.39 -11.71
CA ALA A 82 -25.52 3.65 -11.36
C ALA A 82 -26.78 4.24 -12.02
N VAL A 83 -26.92 5.57 -12.00
CA VAL A 83 -28.02 6.28 -12.65
C VAL A 83 -27.99 6.08 -14.17
N HIS A 84 -26.81 6.20 -14.80
CA HIS A 84 -26.63 5.91 -16.21
C HIS A 84 -27.06 4.47 -16.56
N ASN A 85 -26.82 3.52 -15.66
CA ASN A 85 -27.20 2.12 -15.81
C ASN A 85 -28.66 1.82 -15.41
N GLY A 86 -29.51 2.84 -15.23
CA GLY A 86 -30.94 2.68 -14.98
C GLY A 86 -31.36 2.69 -13.51
N PHE A 87 -30.49 3.09 -12.59
CA PHE A 87 -30.89 3.26 -11.19
C PHE A 87 -31.94 4.37 -11.05
N PRO A 88 -33.05 4.17 -10.29
CA PRO A 88 -34.11 5.15 -10.19
C PRO A 88 -33.65 6.46 -9.54
N MET A 89 -33.81 7.58 -10.27
CA MET A 89 -33.46 8.92 -9.77
C MET A 89 -34.16 9.27 -8.44
N ALA A 90 -35.38 8.76 -8.22
CA ALA A 90 -36.14 8.94 -6.98
C ALA A 90 -35.39 8.42 -5.74
N HIS A 91 -34.51 7.44 -5.89
CA HIS A 91 -33.77 6.82 -4.78
C HIS A 91 -32.31 7.30 -4.68
N VAL A 92 -31.84 8.17 -5.57
CA VAL A 92 -30.44 8.63 -5.59
C VAL A 92 -30.07 9.32 -4.28
N LYS A 93 -30.99 10.11 -3.71
CA LYS A 93 -30.78 10.74 -2.40
C LYS A 93 -30.59 9.69 -1.30
N CYS A 94 -31.46 8.68 -1.26
CA CYS A 94 -31.36 7.58 -0.29
C CYS A 94 -30.04 6.80 -0.46
N LEU A 95 -29.64 6.54 -1.72
CA LEU A 95 -28.37 5.90 -2.04
C LEU A 95 -27.18 6.72 -1.51
N ARG A 96 -27.16 8.03 -1.74
CA ARG A 96 -26.13 8.93 -1.22
C ARG A 96 -26.09 8.91 0.31
N ASP A 97 -27.24 8.98 0.96
CA ASP A 97 -27.33 8.96 2.42
C ASP A 97 -26.77 7.66 3.02
N VAL A 98 -27.04 6.51 2.39
CA VAL A 98 -26.49 5.21 2.79
C VAL A 98 -24.97 5.17 2.62
N LEU A 99 -24.49 5.62 1.47
CA LEU A 99 -23.06 5.59 1.15
C LEU A 99 -22.24 6.52 2.06
N SER A 100 -22.80 7.66 2.45
CA SER A 100 -22.15 8.64 3.34
C SER A 100 -22.35 8.34 4.84
N LYS A 101 -23.21 7.38 5.21
CA LYS A 101 -23.58 7.10 6.60
C LYS A 101 -22.38 6.71 7.47
N HIS A 102 -21.44 5.96 6.90
CA HIS A 102 -20.26 5.47 7.60
C HIS A 102 -18.98 5.84 6.84
N ASN A 103 -17.94 6.24 7.57
CA ASN A 103 -16.64 6.57 7.00
C ASN A 103 -15.81 5.29 6.77
N ILE A 104 -16.21 4.48 5.79
CA ILE A 104 -15.62 3.16 5.47
C ILE A 104 -14.82 3.16 4.16
N TRP A 105 -14.86 4.25 3.40
CA TRP A 105 -14.29 4.32 2.05
C TRP A 105 -12.87 4.87 2.07
N ARG A 106 -11.94 4.20 1.40
CA ARG A 106 -10.55 4.63 1.21
C ARG A 106 -10.14 4.40 -0.23
N LEU A 107 -9.51 5.39 -0.85
CA LEU A 107 -8.89 5.24 -2.18
C LEU A 107 -7.50 4.61 -2.09
N LYS A 108 -6.79 4.86 -0.98
CA LYS A 108 -5.45 4.34 -0.69
C LYS A 108 -5.33 4.01 0.79
N LEU A 109 -4.52 2.99 1.12
CA LEU A 109 -4.19 2.64 2.51
C LEU A 109 -2.86 3.31 2.87
N ASP A 110 -2.93 4.56 3.31
CA ASP A 110 -1.78 5.40 3.66
C ASP A 110 -1.41 5.34 5.16
N GLY A 111 -2.16 4.56 5.95
CA GLY A 111 -1.96 4.45 7.39
C GLY A 111 -2.40 5.68 8.18
N LEU A 112 -3.12 6.63 7.55
CA LEU A 112 -3.71 7.78 8.25
C LEU A 112 -4.98 7.43 9.03
N ASP A 113 -5.49 6.21 8.84
CA ASP A 113 -6.64 5.73 9.61
C ASP A 113 -6.30 5.67 11.10
N PRO A 114 -7.14 6.29 11.95
CA PRO A 114 -6.91 6.25 13.38
C PRO A 114 -6.99 4.80 13.87
N PRO A 115 -6.19 4.44 14.88
CA PRO A 115 -6.29 3.12 15.49
C PRO A 115 -7.71 2.88 16.02
N ALA A 116 -8.13 1.62 15.99
CA ALA A 116 -9.42 1.23 16.53
C ALA A 116 -9.57 1.73 17.98
N LYS A 117 -10.79 2.13 18.36
CA LYS A 117 -11.15 2.60 19.72
C LYS A 117 -11.22 1.43 20.71
N VAL A 118 -10.18 0.62 20.75
CA VAL A 118 -10.03 -0.51 21.65
C VAL A 118 -8.80 -0.28 22.51
N LYS A 119 -8.76 -0.91 23.68
CA LYS A 119 -7.56 -0.85 24.52
C LYS A 119 -6.38 -1.45 23.74
N PRO A 120 -5.20 -0.79 23.73
CA PRO A 120 -4.02 -1.35 23.10
C PRO A 120 -3.74 -2.76 23.62
N VAL A 121 -3.33 -3.65 22.72
CA VAL A 121 -2.95 -5.01 23.10
C VAL A 121 -1.68 -4.94 23.94
N LYS A 122 -1.76 -5.42 25.18
CA LYS A 122 -0.59 -5.55 26.06
C LYS A 122 0.02 -6.92 25.85
N VAL A 123 1.20 -6.96 25.26
CA VAL A 123 1.97 -8.20 25.09
C VAL A 123 2.84 -8.39 26.32
N THR A 124 2.64 -9.49 27.05
CA THR A 124 3.49 -9.87 28.20
C THR A 124 4.40 -11.03 27.79
N PRO A 125 5.74 -10.88 27.91
CA PRO A 125 6.67 -12.00 27.74
C PRO A 125 6.36 -13.13 28.72
N LYS A 126 6.65 -14.37 28.35
CA LYS A 126 6.63 -15.49 29.29
C LYS A 126 7.77 -15.35 30.31
N ASP A 127 7.60 -15.88 31.51
CA ASP A 127 8.63 -15.89 32.54
C ASP A 127 9.91 -16.58 32.03
N GLY A 128 11.07 -16.02 32.36
CA GLY A 128 12.37 -16.48 31.88
C GLY A 128 12.70 -16.07 30.44
N CYS A 129 11.85 -15.29 29.75
CA CYS A 129 12.16 -14.77 28.43
C CYS A 129 13.24 -13.67 28.52
N ALA A 130 14.37 -13.90 27.84
CA ALA A 130 15.41 -12.90 27.66
C ALA A 130 15.21 -12.13 26.35
N PRO A 131 15.40 -10.79 26.32
CA PRO A 131 15.41 -10.03 25.08
C PRO A 131 16.50 -10.55 24.14
N TYR A 132 16.13 -10.79 22.88
CA TYR A 132 17.07 -11.24 21.85
C TYR A 132 17.21 -10.18 20.76
N ARG A 133 18.44 -9.74 20.50
CA ARG A 133 18.77 -8.82 19.40
C ARG A 133 19.27 -9.64 18.21
N TYR A 134 18.44 -9.76 17.18
CA TYR A 134 18.85 -10.38 15.92
C TYR A 134 19.73 -9.41 15.12
N LYS A 135 20.71 -9.93 14.39
CA LYS A 135 21.50 -9.12 13.44
C LYS A 135 20.57 -8.63 12.32
N GLU A 136 20.81 -7.44 11.81
CA GLU A 136 20.04 -6.93 10.68
C GLU A 136 20.12 -7.91 9.50
N ARG A 137 18.97 -8.21 8.90
CA ARG A 137 18.97 -8.97 7.66
C ARG A 137 19.59 -8.08 6.58
N LYS A 138 20.47 -8.66 5.76
CA LYS A 138 20.89 -7.99 4.52
C LYS A 138 19.66 -7.86 3.62
N GLN A 139 19.07 -6.68 3.58
CA GLN A 139 18.06 -6.35 2.58
C GLN A 139 18.76 -6.11 1.24
N ASN A 140 18.22 -6.71 0.18
CA ASN A 140 18.67 -6.41 -1.17
C ASN A 140 18.40 -4.93 -1.48
N LEU A 141 19.29 -4.28 -2.23
CA LEU A 141 19.29 -2.83 -2.47
C LEU A 141 18.01 -2.28 -3.14
N LEU A 142 17.13 -3.16 -3.64
CA LEU A 142 15.88 -2.80 -4.30
C LEU A 142 14.78 -2.25 -3.37
N GLU A 143 14.87 -2.41 -2.03
CA GLU A 143 13.83 -1.96 -1.08
C GLU A 143 14.04 -0.54 -0.50
N ARG A 144 15.09 0.20 -0.91
CA ARG A 144 15.49 1.47 -0.28
C ARG A 144 15.28 2.72 -1.16
N GLY A 145 14.25 2.71 -1.99
CA GLY A 145 13.87 3.86 -2.82
C GLY A 145 12.35 4.05 -2.88
N SER A 146 11.79 4.76 -1.90
CA SER A 146 10.49 5.45 -1.97
C SER A 146 10.47 6.57 -0.94
#